data_AF-A0A2G5TZ43-F1
#
_entry.id   AF-A0A2G5TZ43-F1
#
_cell.length_a   1.000
_cell.length_b   1.000
_cell.length_c   1.000
_cell.angle_alpha   90.00
_cell.angle_beta   90.00
_cell.angle_gamma   90.00
#
_symmetry.space_group_name_H-M   'P 1'
#
loop_
_entity.id
_entity.type
_entity.pdbx_description
1 polymer ?
#
loop_
_entity_poly.entity_id
_entity_poly.type
_entity_poly.pdbx_seq_one_letter_code
_entity_poly.pdbx_strand_id
1 'polypeptide(L)' 'MASNKACIPAGTLGKPEDIAELIVFLADRKRASYIIGQSIVADGGSSLVAGMNAYDMKDIYIINNN' A
#
# COMPACT_ATOMS: atom_id res chain seq x y z
N MET A 1 7.09 2.25 -12.08
CA MET A 1 5.95 1.92 -11.20
C MET A 1 6.37 1.89 -9.73
N ALA A 2 7.36 1.10 -9.33
CA ALA A 2 7.84 1.04 -7.94
C ALA A 2 8.24 2.39 -7.32
N SER A 3 8.93 3.24 -8.09
CA SER A 3 9.36 4.57 -7.63
C SER A 3 8.25 5.61 -7.59
N ASN A 4 7.07 5.34 -8.17
CA ASN A 4 5.96 6.26 -8.16
C ASN A 4 5.18 6.08 -6.85
N LYS A 5 5.37 7.01 -5.91
CA LYS A 5 4.71 6.99 -4.60
C LYS A 5 3.19 7.13 -4.67
N ALA A 6 2.64 7.66 -5.76
CA ALA A 6 1.20 7.68 -6.00
C ALA A 6 0.64 6.30 -6.37
N CYS A 7 1.49 5.37 -6.80
CA CYS A 7 1.09 3.98 -7.04
C CYS A 7 1.40 3.09 -5.85
N ILE A 8 2.65 3.14 -5.35
CA ILE A 8 3.10 2.32 -4.22
C ILE A 8 3.84 3.24 -3.24
N PRO A 9 3.17 3.74 -2.20
CA PRO A 9 3.77 4.62 -1.20
C PRO A 9 5.05 4.08 -0.54
N ALA A 10 5.12 2.76 -0.35
CA ALA A 10 6.32 2.08 0.17
C ALA A 10 7.56 2.25 -0.72
N GLY A 11 7.40 2.65 -1.99
CA GLY A 11 8.51 2.95 -2.91
C GLY A 11 9.26 1.72 -3.45
N THR A 12 8.82 0.52 -3.10
CA THR A 12 9.35 -0.75 -3.58
C THR A 12 8.21 -1.67 -4.00
N LEU A 13 8.46 -2.51 -5.00
CA LEU A 13 7.53 -3.60 -5.30
C LEU A 13 7.56 -4.59 -4.15
N GLY A 14 6.36 -5.04 -3.76
CA GLY A 14 6.23 -6.21 -2.90
C GLY A 14 6.72 -7.45 -3.65
N LYS A 15 7.31 -8.37 -2.90
CA LYS A 15 7.76 -9.67 -3.39
C LYS A 15 6.87 -10.78 -2.83
N PRO A 16 6.87 -11.98 -3.43
CA PRO A 16 6.13 -13.12 -2.89
C PRO A 16 6.45 -13.40 -1.42
N GLU A 17 7.70 -13.19 -1.01
CA GLU A 17 8.16 -13.43 0.37
C GLU A 17 7.47 -12.51 1.38
N ASP A 18 7.16 -11.26 1.00
CA ASP A 18 6.49 -10.31 1.90
C ASP A 18 5.08 -10.80 2.28
N ILE A 19 4.39 -11.47 1.34
CA ILE A 19 3.07 -12.07 1.57
C ILE A 19 3.20 -13.42 2.30
N ALA A 20 4.22 -14.21 1.96
CA ALA A 20 4.48 -15.48 2.62
C ALA A 20 4.74 -15.31 4.12
N GLU A 21 5.53 -14.31 4.52
CA GLU A 21 5.79 -13.98 5.92
C GLU A 21 4.51 -13.58 6.67
N LEU A 22 3.62 -12.80 6.03
CA LEU A 22 2.32 -12.46 6.61
C LEU A 22 1.44 -13.70 6.82
N ILE A 23 1.41 -14.62 5.84
CA ILE A 23 0.67 -15.89 5.95
C ILE A 23 1.24 -16.73 7.10
N VAL A 24 2.57 -16.87 7.18
CA VAL A 24 3.23 -17.61 8.26
C VAL A 24 2.90 -16.99 9.63
N PHE A 25 2.92 -15.67 9.74
CA PHE A 25 2.50 -14.97 10.96
C PHE A 25 1.04 -15.27 11.34
N LEU A 26 0.11 -15.20 10.38
CA LEU A 26 -1.31 -15.46 10.62
C LEU A 26 -1.62 -16.94 10.93
N ALA A 27 -0.80 -17.86 10.41
CA ALA A 27 -0.90 -19.28 10.71
C ALA A 27 -0.39 -19.61 12.14
N ASP A 28 0.53 -18.81 12.69
CA ASP A 28 1.03 -19.00 14.05
C ASP A 28 -0.02 -18.59 15.09
N ARG A 29 -0.69 -19.59 15.67
CA ARG A 29 -1.70 -19.39 16.71
C ARG A 29 -1.16 -18.72 17.98
N LYS A 30 0.12 -18.86 18.31
CA LYS A 30 0.67 -18.18 19.49
C LYS A 30 0.83 -16.68 19.26
N ARG A 31 1.11 -16.28 18.01
CA ARG A 31 1.35 -14.88 17.63
C ARG A 31 0.09 -14.15 17.16
N ALA A 32 -0.85 -14.86 16.55
CA ALA A 32 -2.03 -14.28 15.89
C ALA A 32 -3.38 -14.78 16.45
N SER A 33 -3.42 -15.34 17.67
CA SER A 33 -4.63 -15.95 18.27
C SER A 33 -5.89 -15.09 18.24
N TYR A 34 -5.75 -13.76 18.24
CA TYR A 34 -6.87 -12.83 18.31
C TYR A 34 -7.27 -12.21 16.96
N ILE A 35 -6.55 -12.53 15.87
CA ILE A 35 -6.89 -12.06 14.52
C ILE A 35 -7.80 -13.10 13.87
N ILE A 36 -9.11 -12.92 14.02
CA ILE A 36 -10.12 -13.87 13.54
C ILE A 36 -11.06 -13.18 12.55
N GLY A 37 -11.33 -13.85 11.43
CA GLY A 37 -12.26 -13.35 10.39
C GLY A 37 -11.79 -12.09 9.66
N GLN A 38 -10.50 -11.77 9.73
CA GLN A 38 -9.93 -10.58 9.10
C GLN A 38 -9.17 -10.93 7.82
N SER A 39 -9.23 -10.02 6.84
CA SER A 39 -8.37 -10.02 5.66
C SER A 39 -7.40 -8.85 5.77
N ILE A 40 -6.12 -9.14 5.99
CA ILE A 40 -5.09 -8.10 6.14
C ILE A 40 -4.56 -7.70 4.75
N VAL A 41 -4.58 -6.40 4.46
CA VAL A 41 -4.06 -5.84 3.22
C VAL A 41 -2.55 -5.58 3.36
N ALA A 42 -1.77 -6.10 2.42
CA ALA A 42 -0.33 -5.89 2.33
C ALA A 42 0.04 -5.48 0.89
N ASP A 43 -0.21 -4.21 0.55
CA ASP A 43 -0.11 -3.69 -0.83
C ASP A 43 0.86 -2.50 -0.96
N GLY A 44 1.71 -2.28 0.04
CA GLY A 44 2.63 -1.14 0.08
C GLY A 44 1.96 0.23 0.20
N GLY A 45 0.69 0.28 0.60
CA GLY A 45 -0.10 1.50 0.79
C GLY A 45 -0.91 1.92 -0.45
N SER A 46 -0.91 1.12 -1.51
CA SER A 46 -1.54 1.45 -2.79
C SER A 46 -3.03 1.79 -2.63
N SER A 47 -3.77 1.00 -1.84
CA SER A 47 -5.21 1.20 -1.59
C SER A 47 -5.53 2.48 -0.80
N LEU A 48 -4.54 3.13 -0.17
CA LEU A 48 -4.72 4.38 0.56
C LEU A 48 -4.61 5.62 -0.34
N VAL A 49 -4.13 5.46 -1.57
CA VAL A 49 -4.00 6.57 -2.51
C VAL A 49 -5.29 6.73 -3.30
N ALA A 50 -6.07 7.77 -2.97
CA ALA A 50 -7.16 8.23 -3.81
C ALA A 50 -6.62 8.93 -5.07
N GLY A 51 -7.37 8.90 -6.18
CA GLY A 51 -6.95 9.53 -7.44
C GLY A 51 -6.61 11.03 -7.33
N MET A 52 -7.25 11.75 -6.40
CA MET A 52 -6.91 13.15 -6.12
C MET A 52 -5.51 13.32 -5.50
N ASN A 53 -5.09 12.37 -4.66
CA ASN A 53 -3.80 12.41 -3.96
C ASN A 53 -2.62 12.02 -4.87
N ALA A 54 -2.90 11.61 -6.11
CA ALA A 54 -1.87 11.31 -7.10
C ALA A 54 -1.28 12.58 -7.74
N TYR A 55 -1.88 13.74 -7.52
CA TYR A 55 -1.45 15.04 -8.06
C TYR A 55 -1.06 15.99 -6.93
N ASP A 56 0.00 16.78 -7.10
CA ASP A 56 0.27 17.92 -6.22
C ASP A 56 -0.66 19.08 -6.61
N MET A 57 -1.19 19.80 -5.63
CA MET A 57 -2.03 20.99 -5.87
C MET A 57 -1.28 22.04 -6.71
N LYS A 58 0.05 22.09 -6.61
CA LYS A 58 0.89 22.96 -7.44
C LYS A 58 0.78 22.63 -8.93
N ASP A 59 0.73 21.35 -9.28
CA ASP A 59 0.62 20.91 -10.68
C ASP A 59 -0.73 21.33 -11.26
N ILE A 60 -1.80 21.21 -10.46
CA ILE A 60 -3.16 21.62 -10.84
C ILE A 60 -3.25 23.14 -11.04
N TYR A 61 -2.62 23.92 -10.17
CA TYR A 61 -2.66 25.39 -10.27
C TYR A 61 -1.93 25.90 -11.51
N ILE A 62 -0.80 25.29 -11.89
CA ILE A 62 -0.04 25.68 -13.09
C ILE A 62 -0.82 25.38 -14.38
N ILE A 63 -1.54 24.26 -14.44
CA ILE A 63 -2.36 23.89 -15.61
C ILE A 63 -3.49 24.89 -15.87
N ASN A 64 -4.12 25.42 -14.81
CA ASN A 64 -5.30 26.29 -14.95
C ASN A 64 -4.98 27.78 -15.17
N ASN A 65 -3.70 28.17 -15.15
CA ASN A 65 -3.27 29.56 -15.33
C ASN A 65 -2.41 29.77 -16.60
N ASN A 66 -2.49 28.84 -17.56
CA ASN A 66 -1.87 28.92 -18.89
C ASN A 66 -2.93 28.74 -19.98
#